data_AF-A0ABD3PHJ2-F1
#
_entry.id   AF-A0ABD3PHJ2-F1
#
_cell.length_a   1.000
_cell.length_b   1.000
_cell.length_c   1.000
_cell.angle_alpha   90.00
_cell.angle_beta   90.00
_cell.angle_gamma   90.00
#
_symmetry.space_group_name_H-M   'P 1'
#
loop_
_entity.id
_entity.type
_entity.pdbx_description
1 polymer ?
#
loop_
_entity_poly.entity_id
_entity_poly.type
_entity_poly.pdbx_seq_one_letter_code
_entity_poly.pdbx_strand_id
1 'polypeptide(L)'
;MKRRLKPTETTTDQEIRQAVEDYRLEGEGLADVDQAMLQEMNIQADRYLSKRKVPTIGSVPTKKADGTWRWLFGNVNGLATHRARNYKASQLSKLNDTYDFNGLAFCEVGVDTRCFKASESITSFLQIEDTTRLSMAHNKYQPKISLGQQGGCCVVAMGETCQYAKVTKGANDPRNLGRFSSMVLSSHPDQRFRVVSAYNVGRPKPKGLKTVYQQTLRYIQEE
;
A
#
# COMPACT_ATOMS: atom_id res chain seq x y z
N MET A 1 24.91 -11.89 19.87
CA MET A 1 25.69 -11.76 18.62
C MET A 1 24.93 -12.50 17.51
N LYS A 2 24.13 -11.82 16.68
CA LYS A 2 23.25 -12.48 15.70
C LYS A 2 24.08 -13.02 14.52
N ARG A 3 24.06 -14.35 14.32
CA ARG A 3 24.73 -15.05 13.21
C ARG A 3 24.26 -14.47 11.88
N ARG A 4 25.21 -14.03 11.03
CA ARG A 4 24.96 -13.51 9.69
C ARG A 4 24.80 -14.68 8.71
N LEU A 5 23.63 -14.83 8.08
CA LEU A 5 23.41 -15.79 6.99
C LEU A 5 24.13 -15.34 5.71
N LYS A 6 24.69 -16.31 4.97
CA LYS A 6 25.48 -16.09 3.76
C LYS A 6 24.56 -15.97 2.52
N PRO A 7 25.01 -15.31 1.43
CA PRO A 7 24.14 -14.90 0.30
C PRO A 7 23.61 -16.03 -0.61
N THR A 8 23.86 -17.30 -0.29
CA THR A 8 23.62 -18.46 -1.18
C THR A 8 22.69 -19.51 -0.60
N GLU A 9 22.17 -19.32 0.61
CA GLU A 9 21.22 -20.26 1.21
C GLU A 9 19.80 -19.93 0.73
N THR A 10 19.23 -20.85 -0.07
CA THR A 10 17.79 -20.88 -0.35
C THR A 10 17.06 -20.92 0.98
N THR A 11 16.20 -19.93 1.19
CA THR A 11 15.38 -19.79 2.38
C THR A 11 14.54 -21.04 2.60
N THR A 12 14.58 -21.62 3.79
CA THR A 12 13.82 -22.84 4.09
C THR A 12 12.34 -22.53 4.40
N ASP A 13 11.43 -23.46 4.14
CA ASP A 13 10.00 -23.30 4.44
C ASP A 13 9.72 -22.98 5.92
N GLN A 14 10.56 -23.49 6.83
CA GLN A 14 10.48 -23.20 8.26
C GLN A 14 10.71 -21.72 8.57
N GLU A 15 11.67 -21.14 7.85
CA GLU A 15 12.07 -19.74 7.93
C GLU A 15 10.97 -18.80 7.39
N ILE A 16 10.26 -19.24 6.34
CA ILE A 16 9.04 -18.57 5.83
C ILE A 16 7.91 -18.64 6.87
N ARG A 17 7.67 -19.81 7.46
CA ARG A 17 6.63 -20.01 8.48
C ARG A 17 6.87 -19.15 9.73
N GLN A 18 8.10 -19.07 10.21
CA GLN A 18 8.43 -18.23 11.37
C GLN A 18 8.20 -16.73 11.07
N ALA A 19 8.67 -16.27 9.90
CA ALA A 19 8.49 -14.89 9.47
C ALA A 19 7.01 -14.48 9.40
N VAL A 20 6.17 -15.42 8.98
CA VAL A 20 4.73 -15.28 8.89
C VAL A 20 4.05 -15.31 10.26
N GLU A 21 4.52 -16.15 11.18
CA GLU A 21 4.00 -16.20 12.54
C GLU A 21 4.26 -14.91 13.31
N ASP A 22 5.42 -14.29 13.10
CA ASP A 22 5.69 -12.94 13.61
C ASP A 22 4.68 -11.91 13.07
N TYR A 23 4.30 -12.00 11.78
CA TYR A 23 3.28 -11.12 11.17
C TYR A 23 1.90 -11.32 11.78
N ARG A 24 1.56 -12.58 12.13
CA ARG A 24 0.31 -12.90 12.83
C ARG A 24 0.30 -12.22 14.20
N LEU A 25 1.37 -12.39 14.98
CA LEU A 25 1.51 -11.80 16.31
C LEU A 25 1.51 -10.26 16.29
N GLU A 26 2.17 -9.63 15.30
CA GLU A 26 2.11 -8.18 15.10
C GLU A 26 0.71 -7.68 14.69
N GLY A 27 -0.03 -8.49 13.94
CA GLY A 27 -1.39 -8.19 13.48
C GLY A 27 -2.47 -8.27 14.57
N GLU A 28 -2.23 -9.06 15.61
CA GLU A 28 -3.15 -9.29 16.74
C GLU A 28 -3.12 -8.17 17.79
N GLY A 29 -2.24 -7.18 17.66
CA GLY A 29 -2.22 -6.00 18.52
C GLY A 29 -3.48 -5.15 18.37
N LEU A 30 -4.39 -5.23 19.35
CA LEU A 30 -5.64 -4.46 19.44
C LEU A 30 -5.46 -3.03 19.98
N ALA A 31 -4.23 -2.53 20.13
CA ALA A 31 -3.99 -1.22 20.74
C ALA A 31 -4.69 -0.10 19.93
N ASP A 32 -5.57 0.65 20.61
CA ASP A 32 -6.22 1.83 20.07
C ASP A 32 -5.21 2.95 19.80
N VAL A 33 -5.57 3.86 18.90
CA VAL A 33 -4.77 5.05 18.60
C VAL A 33 -4.92 6.03 19.74
N ASP A 34 -3.94 6.10 20.64
CA ASP A 34 -3.88 7.11 21.69
C ASP A 34 -3.05 8.35 21.30
N GLN A 35 -3.15 9.41 22.11
CA GLN A 35 -2.43 10.67 21.87
C GLN A 35 -0.90 10.52 21.94
N ALA A 36 -0.38 9.64 22.79
CA ALA A 36 1.05 9.41 22.93
C ALA A 36 1.63 8.75 21.66
N MET A 37 0.88 7.81 21.08
CA MET A 37 1.20 7.15 19.82
C MET A 37 1.23 8.14 18.66
N LEU A 38 0.24 9.04 18.58
CA LEU A 38 0.20 10.09 17.56
C LEU A 38 1.45 10.97 17.63
N GLN A 39 1.84 11.38 18.84
CA GLN A 39 3.05 12.16 19.07
C GLN A 39 4.31 11.40 18.64
N GLU A 40 4.43 10.12 18.99
CA GLU A 40 5.57 9.29 18.59
C GLU A 40 5.71 9.22 17.06
N MET A 41 4.60 8.96 16.35
CA MET A 41 4.63 8.86 14.88
C MET A 41 4.95 10.21 14.22
N ASN A 42 4.44 11.32 14.75
CA ASN A 42 4.78 12.65 14.26
C ASN A 42 6.27 12.97 14.47
N ILE A 43 6.84 12.63 15.63
CA ILE A 43 8.28 12.78 15.90
C ILE A 43 9.11 11.97 14.89
N GLN A 44 8.68 10.74 14.56
CA GLN A 44 9.35 9.92 13.55
C GLN A 44 9.27 10.56 12.15
N ALA A 45 8.11 11.11 11.78
CA ALA A 45 7.92 11.83 10.52
C ALA A 45 8.81 13.07 10.43
N ASP A 46 8.87 13.88 11.50
CA ASP A 46 9.73 15.07 11.56
C ASP A 46 11.21 14.72 11.46
N ARG A 47 11.64 13.65 12.13
CA ARG A 47 13.01 13.11 11.98
C ARG A 47 13.32 12.62 10.58
N TYR A 48 12.31 12.12 9.85
CA TYR A 48 12.48 11.70 8.47
C TYR A 48 12.59 12.91 7.53
N LEU A 49 11.76 13.93 7.74
CA LEU A 49 11.76 15.17 6.97
C LEU A 49 13.04 15.99 7.21
N SER A 50 13.53 16.10 8.44
CA SER A 50 14.75 16.85 8.76
C SER A 50 16.02 16.28 8.11
N LYS A 51 16.01 15.00 7.72
CA LYS A 51 17.10 14.37 6.97
C LYS A 51 17.05 14.65 5.48
N ARG A 52 15.92 15.12 4.95
CA ARG A 52 15.79 15.41 3.52
C ARG A 52 16.42 16.76 3.22
N LYS A 53 17.40 16.76 2.33
CA LYS A 53 18.08 17.97 1.82
C LYS A 53 17.44 18.51 0.53
N VAL A 54 16.27 18.01 0.16
CA VAL A 54 15.61 18.36 -1.10
C VAL A 54 14.63 19.50 -0.81
N PRO A 55 14.71 20.63 -1.54
CA PRO A 55 13.77 21.73 -1.35
C PRO A 55 12.35 21.29 -1.75
N THR A 56 11.35 21.77 -1.02
CA THR A 56 9.95 21.61 -1.40
C THR A 56 9.71 22.36 -2.71
N ILE A 57 9.21 21.66 -3.74
CA ILE A 57 8.88 22.26 -5.02
C ILE A 57 7.37 22.49 -5.07
N GLY A 58 6.98 23.76 -5.12
CA GLY A 58 5.59 24.18 -5.20
C GLY A 58 4.79 24.01 -3.91
N SER A 59 3.50 24.31 -4.00
CA SER A 59 2.52 24.11 -2.93
C SER A 59 1.24 23.55 -3.52
N VAL A 60 0.53 22.73 -2.77
CA VAL A 60 -0.82 22.27 -3.14
C VAL A 60 -1.83 23.23 -2.55
N PRO A 61 -2.65 23.92 -3.37
CA PRO A 61 -3.69 24.80 -2.84
C PRO A 61 -4.68 24.01 -1.99
N THR A 62 -5.10 24.54 -0.83
CA THR A 62 -6.13 23.89 0.00
C THR A 62 -7.48 23.90 -0.72
N LYS A 63 -7.91 25.06 -1.23
CA LYS A 63 -9.13 25.17 -2.04
C LYS A 63 -8.99 24.46 -3.39
N LYS A 64 -9.84 23.47 -3.65
CA LYS A 64 -9.96 22.80 -4.96
C LYS A 64 -10.62 23.73 -5.97
N ALA A 65 -10.02 23.82 -7.16
CA ALA A 65 -10.59 24.57 -8.28
C ALA A 65 -11.69 23.75 -8.95
N ASP A 66 -12.70 24.43 -9.48
CA ASP A 66 -13.81 23.79 -10.17
C ASP A 66 -13.32 22.99 -11.39
N GLY A 67 -13.99 21.88 -11.67
CA GLY A 67 -13.63 21.00 -12.79
C GLY A 67 -12.29 20.27 -12.64
N THR A 68 -11.65 20.32 -11.46
CA THR A 68 -10.36 19.67 -11.22
C THR A 68 -10.51 18.41 -10.36
N TRP A 69 -9.84 17.33 -10.74
CA TRP A 69 -9.66 16.16 -9.89
C TRP A 69 -8.32 16.17 -9.18
N ARG A 70 -8.32 15.77 -7.91
CA ARG A 70 -7.11 15.63 -7.10
C ARG A 70 -6.84 14.18 -6.77
N TRP A 71 -5.57 13.79 -6.88
CA TRP A 71 -5.11 12.44 -6.57
C TRP A 71 -4.05 12.48 -5.49
N LEU A 72 -4.25 11.70 -4.43
CA LEU A 72 -3.24 11.45 -3.43
C LEU A 72 -2.39 10.24 -3.83
N PHE A 73 -1.07 10.37 -3.83
CA PHE A 73 -0.17 9.23 -3.99
C PHE A 73 0.73 9.08 -2.76
N GLY A 74 0.96 7.85 -2.32
CA GLY A 74 1.85 7.58 -1.21
C GLY A 74 2.38 6.15 -1.14
N ASN A 75 3.58 5.99 -0.60
CA ASN A 75 3.99 4.70 -0.07
C ASN A 75 3.42 4.61 1.35
N VAL A 76 2.51 3.65 1.57
CA VAL A 76 1.85 3.48 2.87
C VAL A 76 2.64 2.58 3.81
N ASN A 77 3.63 1.82 3.35
CA ASN A 77 4.46 0.95 4.17
C ASN A 77 3.63 0.09 5.16
N GLY A 78 2.70 -0.69 4.61
CA GLY A 78 1.91 -1.71 5.31
C GLY A 78 0.63 -1.22 5.98
N LEU A 79 -0.46 -1.97 5.80
CA LEU A 79 -1.78 -1.76 6.45
C LEU A 79 -2.24 -2.98 7.27
N ALA A 80 -1.37 -3.99 7.41
CA ALA A 80 -1.73 -5.27 8.02
C ALA A 80 -2.13 -5.13 9.50
N THR A 81 -1.36 -4.38 10.28
CA THR A 81 -1.62 -4.19 11.72
C THR A 81 -2.75 -3.18 11.95
N HIS A 82 -3.63 -3.45 12.91
CA HIS A 82 -4.70 -2.54 13.30
C HIS A 82 -4.18 -1.14 13.66
N ARG A 83 -3.11 -1.07 14.46
CA ARG A 83 -2.44 0.17 14.87
C ARG A 83 -2.03 1.05 13.68
N ALA A 84 -1.23 0.51 12.75
CA ALA A 84 -0.75 1.30 11.60
C ALA A 84 -1.91 1.73 10.69
N ARG A 85 -2.93 0.88 10.55
CA ARG A 85 -4.11 1.14 9.73
C ARG A 85 -4.93 2.31 10.28
N ASN A 86 -5.28 2.28 11.56
CA ASN A 86 -6.10 3.34 12.17
C ASN A 86 -5.37 4.69 12.20
N TYR A 87 -4.06 4.69 12.45
CA TYR A 87 -3.25 5.91 12.32
C TYR A 87 -3.35 6.50 10.90
N LYS A 88 -3.12 5.66 9.88
CA LYS A 88 -3.12 6.10 8.47
C LYS A 88 -4.51 6.51 8.00
N ALA A 89 -5.56 5.84 8.46
CA ALA A 89 -6.94 6.25 8.23
C ALA A 89 -7.22 7.64 8.80
N SER A 90 -6.82 7.91 10.06
CA SER A 90 -6.97 9.24 10.67
C SER A 90 -6.19 10.32 9.93
N GLN A 91 -4.95 10.06 9.50
CA GLN A 91 -4.19 11.01 8.69
C GLN A 91 -4.83 11.23 7.31
N LEU A 92 -5.35 10.18 6.70
CA LEU A 92 -6.01 10.26 5.40
C LEU A 92 -7.29 11.11 5.46
N SER A 93 -8.10 10.95 6.51
CA SER A 93 -9.28 11.79 6.76
C SER A 93 -8.88 13.27 6.86
N LYS A 94 -7.87 13.61 7.67
CA LYS A 94 -7.37 15.00 7.78
C LYS A 94 -6.87 15.56 6.45
N LEU A 95 -6.19 14.73 5.65
CA LEU A 95 -5.75 15.12 4.31
C LEU A 95 -6.93 15.34 3.37
N ASN A 96 -7.99 14.54 3.50
CA ASN A 96 -9.19 14.69 2.69
C ASN A 96 -9.95 15.97 3.07
N ASP A 97 -10.10 16.26 4.36
CA ASP A 97 -10.72 17.50 4.82
C ASP A 97 -9.97 18.75 4.35
N THR A 98 -8.65 18.64 4.20
CA THR A 98 -7.79 19.77 3.79
C THR A 98 -7.72 19.94 2.27
N TYR A 99 -7.65 18.84 1.52
CA TYR A 99 -7.33 18.87 0.09
C TYR A 99 -8.45 18.34 -0.81
N ASP A 100 -9.50 17.74 -0.25
CA ASP A 100 -10.69 17.27 -0.95
C ASP A 100 -10.32 16.45 -2.22
N PHE A 101 -9.65 15.32 -2.01
CA PHE A 101 -9.15 14.50 -3.12
C PHE A 101 -10.21 13.55 -3.65
N ASN A 102 -10.14 13.26 -4.95
CA ASN A 102 -11.12 12.45 -5.68
C ASN A 102 -10.66 11.00 -5.89
N GLY A 103 -9.43 10.70 -5.52
CA GLY A 103 -8.87 9.38 -5.59
C GLY A 103 -7.52 9.29 -4.92
N LEU A 104 -7.08 8.06 -4.69
CA LEU A 104 -5.79 7.77 -4.09
C LEU A 104 -5.12 6.59 -4.79
N ALA A 105 -3.79 6.55 -4.68
CA ALA A 105 -2.95 5.52 -5.22
C ALA A 105 -1.85 5.20 -4.21
N PHE A 106 -1.77 3.94 -3.78
CA PHE A 106 -0.80 3.52 -2.77
C PHE A 106 0.08 2.38 -3.23
N CYS A 107 1.34 2.44 -2.78
CA CYS A 107 2.33 1.39 -2.91
C CYS A 107 2.70 0.82 -1.55
N GLU A 108 3.21 -0.41 -1.54
CA GLU A 108 3.58 -1.16 -0.33
C GLU A 108 2.41 -1.24 0.65
N VAL A 109 1.22 -1.57 0.14
CA VAL A 109 -0.01 -1.73 0.94
C VAL A 109 0.17 -2.81 2.01
N GLY A 110 0.97 -3.83 1.71
CA GLY A 110 1.47 -4.80 2.67
C GLY A 110 0.42 -5.76 3.22
N VAL A 111 -0.64 -6.04 2.45
CA VAL A 111 -1.70 -6.96 2.85
C VAL A 111 -2.00 -8.01 1.79
N ASP A 112 -2.37 -9.20 2.24
CA ASP A 112 -2.89 -10.29 1.43
C ASP A 112 -4.42 -10.22 1.39
N THR A 113 -4.97 -9.79 0.26
CA THR A 113 -6.43 -9.62 0.13
C THR A 113 -7.19 -10.95 0.13
N ARG A 114 -6.49 -12.09 -0.01
CA ARG A 114 -7.11 -13.42 0.15
C ARG A 114 -7.52 -13.69 1.60
N CYS A 115 -6.94 -12.94 2.55
CA CYS A 115 -7.26 -13.00 3.97
C CYS A 115 -8.42 -12.07 4.37
N PHE A 116 -8.97 -11.28 3.44
CA PHE A 116 -10.09 -10.40 3.73
C PHE A 116 -11.39 -11.20 3.94
N LYS A 117 -12.20 -10.76 4.91
CA LYS A 117 -13.61 -11.15 5.00
C LYS A 117 -14.40 -10.50 3.86
N ALA A 118 -15.60 -11.00 3.59
CA ALA A 118 -16.46 -10.46 2.52
C ALA A 118 -16.79 -8.96 2.70
N SER A 119 -16.78 -8.45 3.93
CA SER A 119 -17.00 -7.04 4.27
C SER A 119 -15.72 -6.19 4.29
N GLU A 120 -14.55 -6.79 4.05
CA GLU A 120 -13.26 -6.13 4.18
C GLU A 120 -12.71 -5.73 2.81
N SER A 121 -12.18 -4.52 2.74
CA SER A 121 -11.47 -3.97 1.59
C SER A 121 -10.39 -3.01 2.09
N ILE A 122 -9.52 -2.55 1.18
CA ILE A 122 -8.60 -1.46 1.52
C ILE A 122 -9.35 -0.19 1.89
N THR A 123 -10.50 0.06 1.25
CA THR A 123 -11.29 1.26 1.52
C THR A 123 -11.93 1.20 2.90
N SER A 124 -12.42 0.02 3.34
CA SER A 124 -12.92 -0.13 4.71
C SER A 124 -11.80 -0.11 5.75
N PHE A 125 -10.62 -0.64 5.43
CA PHE A 125 -9.45 -0.52 6.31
C PHE A 125 -9.03 0.93 6.53
N LEU A 126 -9.11 1.76 5.49
CA LEU A 126 -8.78 3.17 5.54
C LEU A 126 -9.96 4.05 6.00
N GLN A 127 -11.09 3.43 6.37
CA GLN A 127 -12.30 4.13 6.83
C GLN A 127 -12.78 5.19 5.83
N ILE A 128 -12.72 4.87 4.53
CA ILE A 128 -13.20 5.76 3.47
C ILE A 128 -14.71 5.57 3.36
N GLU A 129 -15.46 6.62 3.71
CA GLU A 129 -16.92 6.60 3.74
C GLU A 129 -17.56 6.83 2.36
N ASP A 130 -16.83 7.47 1.45
CA ASP A 130 -17.29 7.73 0.10
C ASP A 130 -17.61 6.45 -0.68
N THR A 131 -18.46 6.58 -1.69
CA THR A 131 -18.57 5.54 -2.73
C THR A 131 -17.21 5.35 -3.39
N THR A 132 -16.76 4.10 -3.50
CA THR A 132 -15.43 3.79 -4.04
C THR A 132 -15.44 2.77 -5.16
N ARG A 133 -14.47 2.90 -6.07
CA ARG A 133 -14.04 1.84 -6.99
C ARG A 133 -12.59 1.53 -6.70
N LEU A 134 -12.27 0.26 -6.48
CA LEU A 134 -10.93 -0.20 -6.10
C LEU A 134 -10.33 -1.08 -7.20
N SER A 135 -9.08 -0.79 -7.53
CA SER A 135 -8.17 -1.70 -8.24
C SER A 135 -7.02 -2.03 -7.31
N MET A 136 -6.71 -3.31 -7.14
CA MET A 136 -5.65 -3.74 -6.23
C MET A 136 -4.92 -4.96 -6.75
N ALA A 137 -3.60 -4.95 -6.59
CA ALA A 137 -2.73 -6.08 -6.82
C ALA A 137 -1.97 -6.41 -5.53
N HIS A 138 -1.76 -7.70 -5.29
CA HIS A 138 -1.07 -8.24 -4.13
C HIS A 138 -0.23 -9.45 -4.57
N ASN A 139 0.72 -9.92 -3.76
CA ASN A 139 1.57 -11.05 -4.12
C ASN A 139 0.80 -12.38 -3.97
N LYS A 140 0.65 -13.14 -5.05
CA LYS A 140 -0.07 -14.43 -5.04
C LYS A 140 0.82 -15.64 -4.78
N TYR A 141 2.14 -15.50 -4.93
CA TYR A 141 3.12 -16.59 -4.76
C TYR A 141 3.45 -16.86 -3.29
N GLN A 142 3.17 -15.92 -2.38
CA GLN A 142 3.32 -16.20 -0.96
C GLN A 142 2.16 -17.07 -0.46
N PRO A 143 2.40 -18.05 0.44
CA PRO A 143 1.33 -18.79 1.08
C PRO A 143 0.37 -17.87 1.85
N LYS A 144 -0.94 -18.16 1.76
CA LYS A 144 -1.99 -17.45 2.49
C LYS A 144 -1.96 -17.88 3.97
N ILE A 145 -1.22 -17.18 4.80
CA ILE A 145 -1.08 -17.53 6.22
C ILE A 145 -1.46 -16.37 7.16
N SER A 146 -1.14 -15.13 6.78
CA SER A 146 -1.46 -13.93 7.57
C SER A 146 -2.01 -12.82 6.70
N LEU A 147 -2.68 -11.84 7.33
CA LEU A 147 -3.09 -10.61 6.64
C LEU A 147 -1.88 -9.83 6.11
N GLY A 148 -0.77 -9.83 6.85
CA GLY A 148 0.46 -9.15 6.46
C GLY A 148 1.22 -9.89 5.38
N GLN A 149 1.66 -9.15 4.36
CA GLN A 149 2.63 -9.61 3.37
C GLN A 149 3.43 -8.44 2.81
N GLN A 150 4.45 -8.72 2.01
CA GLN A 150 5.27 -7.68 1.42
C GLN A 150 4.74 -7.25 0.05
N GLY A 151 4.84 -5.96 -0.25
CA GLY A 151 4.41 -5.38 -1.52
C GLY A 151 2.94 -4.99 -1.56
N GLY A 152 2.33 -5.08 -2.74
CA GLY A 152 0.96 -4.67 -3.00
C GLY A 152 0.83 -3.21 -3.45
N CYS A 153 -0.08 -2.98 -4.39
CA CYS A 153 -0.44 -1.67 -4.94
C CYS A 153 -1.95 -1.57 -5.03
N CYS A 154 -2.49 -0.37 -4.80
CA CYS A 154 -3.88 -0.09 -5.09
C CYS A 154 -4.07 1.28 -5.72
N VAL A 155 -5.18 1.42 -6.43
CA VAL A 155 -5.75 2.68 -6.91
C VAL A 155 -7.23 2.69 -6.53
N VAL A 156 -7.68 3.77 -5.91
CA VAL A 156 -9.07 3.97 -5.48
C VAL A 156 -9.59 5.25 -6.10
N ALA A 157 -10.71 5.16 -6.82
CA ALA A 157 -11.52 6.32 -7.16
C ALA A 157 -12.59 6.51 -6.09
N MET A 158 -12.92 7.77 -5.78
CA MET A 158 -13.85 8.17 -4.73
C MET A 158 -14.96 9.08 -5.28
N GLY A 159 -16.12 9.03 -4.63
CA GLY A 159 -17.27 9.90 -4.90
C GLY A 159 -17.64 9.91 -6.38
N GLU A 160 -17.80 11.11 -6.94
CA GLU A 160 -18.20 11.33 -8.33
C GLU A 160 -17.21 10.75 -9.36
N THR A 161 -15.94 10.53 -9.00
CA THR A 161 -14.95 9.97 -9.94
C THR A 161 -15.23 8.50 -10.24
N CYS A 162 -15.99 7.82 -9.38
CA CYS A 162 -16.38 6.42 -9.56
C CYS A 162 -17.19 6.17 -10.83
N GLN A 163 -17.93 7.16 -11.34
CA GLN A 163 -18.73 7.01 -12.57
C GLN A 163 -17.86 6.87 -13.82
N TYR A 164 -16.65 7.44 -13.79
CA TYR A 164 -15.68 7.39 -14.88
C TYR A 164 -14.76 6.18 -14.77
N ALA A 165 -14.64 5.60 -13.57
CA ALA A 165 -13.75 4.49 -13.30
C ALA A 165 -14.24 3.19 -13.98
N LYS A 166 -13.37 2.61 -14.81
CA LYS A 166 -13.58 1.34 -15.49
C LYS A 166 -12.66 0.27 -14.90
N VAL A 167 -13.27 -0.82 -14.44
CA VAL A 167 -12.53 -2.05 -14.10
C VAL A 167 -11.96 -2.60 -15.41
N THR A 168 -10.63 -2.58 -15.54
CA THR A 168 -9.97 -2.94 -16.80
C THR A 168 -9.35 -4.33 -16.71
N LYS A 169 -9.53 -5.16 -17.75
CA LYS A 169 -8.76 -6.41 -17.89
C LYS A 169 -7.26 -6.07 -17.96
N GLY A 170 -6.43 -6.75 -17.17
CA GLY A 170 -5.01 -6.43 -17.06
C GLY A 170 -4.69 -5.16 -16.26
N ALA A 171 -5.63 -4.67 -15.44
CA ALA A 171 -5.40 -3.54 -14.53
C ALA A 171 -4.29 -3.81 -13.49
N ASN A 172 -4.01 -5.07 -13.21
CA ASN A 172 -3.09 -5.51 -12.16
C ASN A 172 -1.85 -6.16 -12.75
N ASP A 173 -0.80 -6.22 -11.92
CA ASP A 173 0.48 -6.84 -12.22
C ASP A 173 0.32 -8.25 -12.85
N PRO A 174 0.72 -8.44 -14.13
CA PRO A 174 0.58 -9.71 -14.84
C PRO A 174 1.44 -10.80 -14.21
N ARG A 175 2.51 -10.41 -13.50
CA ARG A 175 3.36 -11.32 -12.74
C ARG A 175 2.77 -11.67 -11.39
N ASN A 176 1.57 -11.20 -11.03
CA ASN A 176 0.91 -11.49 -9.75
C ASN A 176 1.76 -11.23 -8.49
N LEU A 177 2.74 -10.33 -8.54
CA LEU A 177 3.62 -9.98 -7.41
C LEU A 177 3.13 -8.74 -6.65
N GLY A 178 2.07 -8.10 -7.13
CA GLY A 178 1.55 -6.86 -6.56
C GLY A 178 2.51 -5.68 -6.72
N ARG A 179 3.21 -5.58 -7.86
CA ARG A 179 4.16 -4.49 -8.17
C ARG A 179 3.52 -3.26 -8.80
N PHE A 180 2.36 -3.44 -9.44
CA PHE A 180 1.56 -2.33 -9.89
C PHE A 180 0.07 -2.67 -9.91
N SER A 181 -0.74 -1.63 -9.81
CA SER A 181 -2.17 -1.67 -10.03
C SER A 181 -2.58 -0.37 -10.73
N SER A 182 -3.60 -0.45 -11.58
CA SER A 182 -4.03 0.68 -12.39
C SER A 182 -5.54 0.77 -12.49
N MET A 183 -6.02 1.95 -12.85
CA MET A 183 -7.43 2.22 -13.09
C MET A 183 -7.56 3.15 -14.29
N VAL A 184 -8.52 2.86 -15.18
CA VAL A 184 -8.86 3.73 -16.30
C VAL A 184 -10.06 4.59 -15.92
N LEU A 185 -9.96 5.89 -16.16
CA LEU A 185 -11.06 6.83 -16.15
C LEU A 185 -11.40 7.19 -17.59
N SER A 186 -12.67 7.12 -17.96
CA SER A 186 -13.12 7.49 -19.31
C SER A 186 -14.57 7.92 -19.29
N SER A 187 -14.84 9.08 -19.90
CA SER A 187 -16.17 9.62 -20.20
C SER A 187 -16.49 9.61 -21.70
N HIS A 188 -15.48 9.49 -22.56
CA HIS A 188 -15.61 9.49 -24.03
C HIS A 188 -14.90 8.25 -24.63
N PRO A 189 -15.45 7.58 -25.66
CA PRO A 189 -14.87 6.38 -26.25
C PRO A 189 -13.38 6.49 -26.64
N ASP A 190 -13.01 7.66 -27.17
CA ASP A 190 -11.66 7.93 -27.71
C ASP A 190 -10.68 8.52 -26.69
N GLN A 191 -11.14 8.87 -25.48
CA GLN A 191 -10.29 9.48 -24.46
C GLN A 191 -10.27 8.64 -23.19
N ARG A 192 -9.06 8.33 -22.74
CA ARG A 192 -8.81 7.52 -21.55
C ARG A 192 -7.68 8.14 -20.75
N PHE A 193 -7.93 8.31 -19.46
CA PHE A 193 -6.91 8.65 -18.49
C PHE A 193 -6.63 7.40 -17.66
N ARG A 194 -5.35 7.09 -17.40
CA ARG A 194 -4.98 5.93 -16.58
C ARG A 194 -4.17 6.38 -15.38
N VAL A 195 -4.65 6.05 -14.19
CA VAL A 195 -3.88 6.15 -12.95
C VAL A 195 -3.16 4.84 -12.73
N VAL A 196 -1.86 4.90 -12.45
CA VAL A 196 -1.03 3.73 -12.17
C VAL A 196 -0.32 3.95 -10.83
N SER A 197 -0.54 3.02 -9.90
CA SER A 197 0.27 2.87 -8.71
C SER A 197 1.32 1.81 -8.97
N ALA A 198 2.60 2.16 -8.85
CA ALA A 198 3.72 1.24 -9.01
C ALA A 198 4.88 1.66 -8.11
N TYR A 199 5.70 0.70 -7.67
CA TYR A 199 6.94 0.95 -6.94
C TYR A 199 8.07 0.13 -7.52
N ASN A 200 9.29 0.63 -7.33
CA ASN A 200 10.48 -0.03 -7.82
C ASN A 200 10.75 -1.32 -7.02
N VAL A 201 11.11 -2.40 -7.73
CA VAL A 201 11.63 -3.61 -7.10
C VAL A 201 13.04 -3.30 -6.58
N GLY A 202 13.26 -3.60 -5.30
CA GLY A 202 14.36 -3.02 -4.52
C GLY A 202 15.77 -3.16 -5.09
N ARG A 203 16.72 -2.43 -4.49
CA ARG A 203 18.15 -2.55 -4.77
C ARG A 203 18.63 -3.99 -4.52
N PRO A 204 19.63 -4.50 -5.27
CA PRO A 204 20.22 -5.79 -4.96
C PRO A 204 20.76 -5.75 -3.53
N LYS A 205 20.34 -6.70 -2.67
CA LYS A 205 20.87 -7.00 -1.32
C LYS A 205 20.23 -6.38 -0.06
N PRO A 206 18.91 -6.51 0.21
CA PRO A 206 18.44 -6.46 1.59
C PRO A 206 18.51 -7.86 2.23
N LYS A 207 19.13 -7.95 3.42
CA LYS A 207 19.13 -9.17 4.24
C LYS A 207 17.71 -9.40 4.78
N GLY A 208 17.23 -10.63 4.73
CA GLY A 208 15.95 -11.03 5.31
C GLY A 208 14.97 -11.64 4.31
N LEU A 209 14.17 -12.58 4.82
CA LEU A 209 13.23 -13.41 4.06
C LEU A 209 11.96 -12.65 3.67
N LYS A 210 11.67 -11.60 4.45
CA LYS A 210 10.54 -10.68 4.31
C LYS A 210 10.85 -9.53 3.35
N THR A 211 11.73 -9.71 2.35
CA THR A 211 12.10 -8.61 1.45
C THR A 211 11.44 -8.78 0.09
N VAL A 212 11.12 -7.65 -0.53
CA VAL A 212 10.66 -7.56 -1.93
C VAL A 212 11.63 -8.29 -2.88
N TYR A 213 12.94 -8.21 -2.62
CA TYR A 213 13.98 -8.91 -3.37
C TYR A 213 13.80 -10.43 -3.33
N GLN A 214 13.60 -11.03 -2.15
CA GLN A 214 13.39 -12.47 -2.01
C GLN A 214 12.09 -12.95 -2.66
N GLN A 215 11.03 -12.13 -2.63
CA GLN A 215 9.80 -12.44 -3.37
C GLN A 215 10.05 -12.52 -4.88
N THR A 216 10.83 -11.58 -5.42
CA THR A 216 11.16 -11.55 -6.85
C THR A 216 12.07 -12.71 -7.23
N LEU A 217 13.04 -13.07 -6.38
CA LEU A 217 13.88 -14.26 -6.62
C LEU A 217 13.05 -15.55 -6.67
N ARG A 218 12.12 -15.76 -5.73
CA ARG A 218 11.23 -16.94 -5.76
C ARG A 218 10.46 -17.04 -7.06
N TYR A 219 9.84 -15.93 -7.48
CA TYR A 219 9.13 -15.89 -8.78
C TYR A 219 10.04 -16.28 -9.95
N ILE A 220 11.27 -15.75 -10.02
CA ILE A 220 12.21 -16.08 -11.11
C ILE A 220 12.68 -17.56 -11.06
N GLN A 221 12.70 -18.17 -9.88
CA GLN A 221 13.16 -19.55 -9.70
C GLN A 221 12.07 -20.59 -9.93
N GLU A 222 10.80 -20.22 -9.68
CA GLU A 222 9.65 -21.11 -9.72
C GLU A 222 8.82 -21.00 -11.02
N GLU A 223 9.00 -19.95 -11.81
CA GLU A 223 8.31 -19.67 -13.09
C GLU A 223 9.30 -19.42 -14.25
#